data_AF-A0A1G0NV37-F1
#
_entry.id   AF-A0A1G0NV37-F1
#
_cell.length_a   1.000
_cell.length_b   1.000
_cell.length_c   1.000
_cell.angle_alpha   90.00
_cell.angle_beta   90.00
_cell.angle_gamma   90.00
#
_symmetry.space_group_name_H-M   'P 1'
#
loop_
_entity.id
_entity.type
_entity.pdbx_description
1 polymer ?
#
loop_
_entity_poly.entity_id
_entity_poly.type
_entity_poly.pdbx_seq_one_letter_code
_entity_poly.pdbx_strand_id
1 'polypeptide(L)'
;MKKLILLLFSISSTILAQESYLLQINRLRLPFNNEGVLANVSVSGVGQGELDSIGFLFSAGFFLSGKNNDTVWANGVATASRIQDYQPGNVDSIPYDPKYGIYVIEGPAFGNSWQKWRYAVANGADFYDGNGDGVYDPLDLNGNNQWDRNEDRPDIIGGFTAWCVYNDGVATEDRAFEGEPMGIEIQQTVFAFYSYYADNKVDPRASTFFVRYKIINTGKVSDVFDSVYFGSWADTDLGGSDGYIDDLAGCDTLQNSGYVYNEGYDYSFGINPPAHFIKILQGPYSYIPAETFIDNNTNGEYDEGADTPLDTAFNFKGEPNGVDTLSGAKNLGMTSFIHYEKGVGDPDNQQQARNYLQGKEQYGDDYDPCSWRFGVTHGVNCDEINPVFMYSGDPVTQTGWINNYDTDQRQLASSGPFTLEIGKPVTIIIAHIAGRGTDSLNSITVSREFSEAIEGFYKSNFTNIVVSVDDEAEEFVPSSFQLLQNYPNPFNPTTNIGFRIANFPEGTSGFVSLKVYDILGREIATLVNGEKPAGSYEVEFDASALSSGIYFYKLQTEQYSLTKKMLLLK
;
A
#
# COMPACT_ATOMS: atom_id res chain seq x y z
N MET A 1 53.54 -14.97 44.87
CA MET A 1 53.44 -14.35 43.53
C MET A 1 53.01 -15.40 42.51
N LYS A 2 51.72 -15.46 42.18
CA LYS A 2 51.20 -16.08 40.96
C LYS A 2 50.05 -15.19 40.48
N LYS A 3 50.27 -14.48 39.37
CA LYS A 3 49.24 -13.70 38.67
C LYS A 3 48.24 -14.70 38.09
N LEU A 4 46.99 -14.61 38.50
CA LEU A 4 45.88 -15.29 37.84
C LEU A 4 45.46 -14.38 36.67
N ILE A 5 45.76 -14.81 35.45
CA ILE A 5 45.29 -14.18 34.23
C ILE A 5 43.81 -14.58 34.10
N LEU A 6 42.92 -13.62 34.28
CA LEU A 6 41.50 -13.78 33.98
C LEU A 6 41.35 -13.61 32.46
N LEU A 7 41.26 -14.72 31.73
CA LEU A 7 40.85 -14.72 30.34
C LEU A 7 39.34 -14.42 30.31
N LEU A 8 38.97 -13.19 29.95
CA LEU A 8 37.62 -12.86 29.52
C LEU A 8 37.40 -13.53 28.15
N PHE A 9 36.75 -14.69 28.14
CA PHE A 9 36.10 -15.18 26.93
C PHE A 9 34.86 -14.31 26.70
N SER A 10 34.95 -13.32 25.80
CA SER A 10 33.75 -12.79 25.16
C SER A 10 33.15 -13.92 24.33
N ILE A 11 32.07 -14.52 24.81
CA ILE A 11 31.19 -15.28 23.94
C ILE A 11 30.53 -14.23 23.05
N SER A 12 31.15 -13.93 21.91
CA SER A 12 30.43 -13.31 20.81
C SER A 12 29.39 -14.35 20.40
N SER A 13 28.16 -14.19 20.86
CA SER A 13 27.03 -14.83 20.22
C SER A 13 26.96 -14.23 18.83
N THR A 14 27.60 -14.88 17.87
CA THR A 14 27.54 -14.54 16.45
C THR A 14 26.07 -14.34 16.09
N ILE A 15 25.74 -13.11 15.76
CA ILE A 15 24.43 -12.70 15.29
C ILE A 15 24.19 -13.49 14.00
N LEU A 16 23.32 -14.51 14.03
CA LEU A 16 22.73 -15.06 12.83
C LEU A 16 21.67 -14.06 12.35
N ALA A 17 22.10 -12.92 11.80
CA ALA A 17 21.23 -12.19 10.89
C ALA A 17 21.36 -12.89 9.54
N GLN A 18 20.24 -13.18 8.92
CA GLN A 18 20.22 -13.90 7.65
C GLN A 18 20.23 -12.87 6.52
N GLU A 19 21.05 -13.07 5.49
CA GLU A 19 21.03 -12.24 4.28
C GLU A 19 19.73 -12.43 3.50
N SER A 20 19.12 -13.61 3.63
CA SER A 20 17.86 -13.98 2.99
C SER A 20 16.96 -14.77 3.94
N TYR A 21 15.65 -14.63 3.78
CA TYR A 21 14.65 -15.32 4.60
C TYR A 21 13.49 -15.84 3.75
N LEU A 22 12.84 -16.92 4.20
CA LEU A 22 11.63 -17.46 3.58
C LEU A 22 10.43 -17.16 4.48
N LEU A 23 9.60 -16.19 4.09
CA LEU A 23 8.27 -16.04 4.66
C LEU A 23 7.46 -17.28 4.27
N GLN A 24 6.91 -17.99 5.26
CA GLN A 24 6.00 -19.09 5.05
C GLN A 24 4.81 -18.96 5.99
N ILE A 25 3.67 -18.56 5.45
CA ILE A 25 2.45 -18.32 6.22
C ILE A 25 1.23 -18.61 5.36
N ASN A 26 0.22 -19.24 5.94
CA ASN A 26 -1.00 -19.63 5.22
C ASN A 26 -0.66 -20.43 3.95
N ARG A 27 -0.95 -19.87 2.77
CA ARG A 27 -0.73 -20.46 1.44
C ARG A 27 0.47 -19.84 0.72
N LEU A 28 1.14 -18.87 1.34
CA LEU A 28 2.23 -18.10 0.75
C LEU A 28 3.58 -18.62 1.17
N ARG A 29 4.49 -18.71 0.21
CA ARG A 29 5.93 -18.86 0.43
C ARG A 29 6.63 -17.76 -0.36
N LEU A 30 7.38 -16.89 0.30
CA LEU A 30 8.06 -15.77 -0.34
C LEU A 30 9.50 -15.68 0.18
N PRO A 31 10.51 -16.05 -0.64
CA PRO A 31 11.88 -15.74 -0.31
C PRO A 31 12.15 -14.24 -0.55
N PHE A 32 12.98 -13.63 0.28
CA PHE A 32 13.43 -12.24 0.11
C PHE A 32 14.81 -12.04 0.76
N ASN A 33 15.50 -10.96 0.41
CA ASN A 33 16.81 -10.63 0.97
C ASN A 33 16.85 -9.27 1.69
N ASN A 34 18.01 -8.94 2.28
CA ASN A 34 18.27 -7.66 2.93
C ASN A 34 18.74 -6.55 1.97
N GLU A 35 18.49 -6.69 0.68
CA GLU A 35 18.78 -5.70 -0.37
C GLU A 35 17.51 -5.18 -1.04
N GLY A 36 16.33 -5.59 -0.53
CA GLY A 36 15.02 -5.18 -1.05
C GLY A 36 14.44 -6.11 -2.11
N VAL A 37 15.11 -7.21 -2.45
CA VAL A 37 14.60 -8.18 -3.41
C VAL A 37 13.52 -9.03 -2.75
N LEU A 38 12.33 -9.06 -3.37
CA LEU A 38 11.23 -9.96 -3.04
C LEU A 38 11.14 -11.01 -4.15
N ALA A 39 10.96 -12.28 -3.80
CA ALA A 39 11.17 -13.40 -4.73
C ALA A 39 12.59 -13.37 -5.34
N ASN A 40 12.84 -14.06 -6.45
CA ASN A 40 14.16 -14.20 -7.12
C ASN A 40 15.38 -14.34 -6.18
N VAL A 41 15.19 -15.03 -5.07
CA VAL A 41 16.18 -15.28 -4.01
C VAL A 41 15.98 -16.74 -3.62
N SER A 42 17.05 -17.53 -3.56
CA SER A 42 16.93 -18.95 -3.24
C SER A 42 17.07 -19.21 -1.74
N VAL A 43 15.97 -19.58 -1.08
CA VAL A 43 15.95 -19.94 0.34
C VAL A 43 15.25 -21.29 0.50
N SER A 44 15.96 -22.28 1.06
CA SER A 44 15.41 -23.62 1.32
C SER A 44 14.77 -24.28 0.08
N GLY A 45 15.32 -24.04 -1.11
CA GLY A 45 14.83 -24.58 -2.38
C GLY A 45 13.66 -23.82 -3.00
N VAL A 46 13.20 -22.73 -2.40
CA VAL A 46 12.22 -21.80 -2.97
C VAL A 46 12.96 -20.63 -3.60
N GLY A 47 12.72 -20.36 -4.88
CA GLY A 47 13.36 -19.27 -5.62
C GLY A 47 12.42 -18.15 -6.06
N GLN A 48 11.11 -18.33 -5.90
CA GLN A 48 10.05 -17.45 -6.38
C GLN A 48 8.97 -17.30 -5.30
N GLY A 49 8.11 -16.30 -5.42
CA GLY A 49 6.88 -16.23 -4.63
C GLY A 49 5.90 -17.31 -5.08
N GLU A 50 5.41 -18.10 -4.14
CA GLU A 50 4.51 -19.21 -4.39
C GLU A 50 3.17 -19.04 -3.65
N LEU A 51 2.09 -19.40 -4.34
CA LEU A 51 0.75 -19.59 -3.82
C LEU A 51 0.40 -21.08 -3.95
N ASP A 52 0.07 -21.75 -2.84
CA ASP A 52 -0.16 -23.21 -2.82
C ASP A 52 1.03 -24.03 -3.37
N SER A 53 2.26 -23.54 -3.17
CA SER A 53 3.49 -24.12 -3.73
C SER A 53 3.63 -24.04 -5.26
N ILE A 54 2.82 -23.21 -5.92
CA ILE A 54 2.95 -22.89 -7.35
C ILE A 54 3.44 -21.46 -7.48
N GLY A 55 4.40 -21.21 -8.38
CA GLY A 55 4.93 -19.86 -8.65
C GLY A 55 3.85 -18.91 -9.14
N PHE A 56 3.79 -17.72 -8.54
CA PHE A 56 2.95 -16.61 -9.04
C PHE A 56 3.72 -15.30 -9.15
N LEU A 57 4.93 -15.22 -8.56
CA LEU A 57 5.74 -14.02 -8.53
C LEU A 57 7.20 -14.40 -8.73
N PHE A 58 7.78 -14.09 -9.87
CA PHE A 58 9.17 -14.42 -10.14
C PHE A 58 10.13 -13.46 -9.42
N SER A 59 9.84 -12.16 -9.47
CA SER A 59 10.64 -11.11 -8.84
C SER A 59 9.79 -9.89 -8.50
N ALA A 60 10.09 -9.21 -7.40
CA ALA A 60 9.52 -7.91 -7.06
C ALA A 60 10.52 -7.03 -6.28
N GLY A 61 10.18 -5.75 -6.24
CA GLY A 61 10.91 -4.71 -5.52
C GLY A 61 10.30 -3.35 -5.82
N PHE A 62 11.14 -2.36 -6.11
CA PHE A 62 10.69 -0.99 -6.33
C PHE A 62 11.62 -0.20 -7.25
N PHE A 63 11.09 0.91 -7.77
CA PHE A 63 11.85 2.00 -8.37
C PHE A 63 11.65 3.27 -7.56
N LEU A 64 12.67 4.12 -7.56
CA LEU A 64 12.59 5.47 -7.02
C LEU A 64 13.27 6.43 -8.00
N SER A 65 12.61 7.55 -8.31
CA SER A 65 13.22 8.61 -9.11
C SER A 65 12.78 9.97 -8.60
N GLY A 66 13.70 10.91 -8.54
CA GLY A 66 13.41 12.28 -8.17
C GLY A 66 14.26 13.25 -8.96
N LYS A 67 14.24 14.50 -8.50
CA LYS A 67 15.16 15.52 -8.95
C LYS A 67 16.02 16.00 -7.80
N ASN A 68 17.30 16.19 -8.09
CA ASN A 68 18.20 16.99 -7.27
C ASN A 68 18.48 18.27 -8.04
N ASN A 69 17.83 19.37 -7.64
CA ASN A 69 17.67 20.56 -8.48
C ASN A 69 17.01 20.21 -9.83
N ASP A 70 17.68 20.45 -10.96
CA ASP A 70 17.16 20.12 -12.29
C ASP A 70 17.64 18.75 -12.81
N THR A 71 18.51 18.06 -12.08
CA THR A 71 19.07 16.77 -12.49
C THR A 71 18.18 15.63 -12.02
N VAL A 72 17.71 14.81 -12.97
CA VAL A 72 17.00 13.57 -12.68
C VAL A 72 17.96 12.55 -12.09
N TRP A 73 17.50 11.83 -11.08
CA TRP A 73 18.13 10.62 -10.59
C TRP A 73 17.11 9.49 -10.58
N ALA A 74 17.58 8.24 -10.71
CA ALA A 74 16.77 7.06 -10.48
C ALA A 74 17.63 5.96 -9.87
N ASN A 75 17.00 5.13 -9.04
CA ASN A 75 17.56 3.89 -8.51
C ASN A 75 16.43 2.89 -8.28
N GLY A 76 16.77 1.64 -7.96
CA GLY A 76 15.75 0.65 -7.65
C GLY A 76 16.28 -0.73 -7.34
N VAL A 77 15.32 -1.62 -7.11
CA VAL A 77 15.50 -3.06 -6.95
C VAL A 77 14.48 -3.73 -7.86
N ALA A 78 14.93 -4.17 -9.03
CA ALA A 78 14.15 -4.87 -10.02
C ALA A 78 15.05 -5.90 -10.72
N THR A 79 15.27 -7.05 -10.07
CA THR A 79 16.35 -7.96 -10.45
C THR A 79 16.14 -8.60 -11.82
N ALA A 80 14.88 -8.80 -12.25
CA ALA A 80 14.60 -9.31 -13.60
C ALA A 80 14.80 -8.26 -14.71
N SER A 81 14.81 -6.98 -14.33
CA SER A 81 15.24 -5.84 -15.15
C SER A 81 16.73 -5.51 -14.95
N ARG A 82 17.47 -6.32 -14.19
CA ARG A 82 18.91 -6.17 -13.88
C ARG A 82 19.27 -4.91 -13.10
N ILE A 83 18.33 -4.37 -12.33
CA ILE A 83 18.52 -3.17 -11.50
C ILE A 83 18.63 -3.61 -10.05
N GLN A 84 19.80 -3.37 -9.44
CA GLN A 84 20.14 -3.74 -8.06
C GLN A 84 21.02 -2.65 -7.46
N ASP A 85 20.45 -1.46 -7.27
CA ASP A 85 21.20 -0.28 -6.84
C ASP A 85 21.32 -0.15 -5.32
N TYR A 86 20.91 -1.18 -4.57
CA TYR A 86 20.87 -1.16 -3.12
C TYR A 86 21.73 -2.27 -2.50
N GLN A 87 22.34 -1.97 -1.36
CA GLN A 87 23.19 -2.87 -0.58
C GLN A 87 22.83 -2.85 0.91
N PRO A 88 23.12 -3.89 1.69
CA PRO A 88 22.70 -3.96 3.08
C PRO A 88 23.31 -2.87 3.97
N GLY A 89 22.51 -2.33 4.88
CA GLY A 89 22.92 -1.40 5.92
C GLY A 89 22.53 0.06 5.71
N ASN A 90 22.87 0.90 6.70
CA ASN A 90 22.70 2.35 6.61
C ASN A 90 23.70 2.95 5.61
N VAL A 91 23.45 4.17 5.15
CA VAL A 91 24.41 4.94 4.34
C VAL A 91 25.73 5.06 5.10
N ASP A 92 26.85 4.93 4.38
CA ASP A 92 28.23 4.93 4.90
C ASP A 92 28.60 3.77 5.81
N SER A 93 27.71 2.80 6.00
CA SER A 93 28.03 1.57 6.70
C SER A 93 28.87 0.63 5.83
N ILE A 94 29.53 -0.35 6.48
CA ILE A 94 30.22 -1.43 5.76
C ILE A 94 29.15 -2.38 5.23
N PRO A 95 29.03 -2.55 3.90
CA PRO A 95 28.07 -3.49 3.33
C PRO A 95 28.31 -4.91 3.85
N TYR A 96 27.25 -5.68 3.99
CA TYR A 96 27.31 -7.08 4.44
C TYR A 96 27.85 -7.30 5.87
N ASP A 97 27.92 -6.25 6.71
CA ASP A 97 28.10 -6.45 8.16
C ASP A 97 26.91 -7.28 8.68
N PRO A 98 27.14 -8.40 9.40
CA PRO A 98 26.06 -9.25 9.91
C PRO A 98 25.04 -8.54 10.79
N LYS A 99 25.29 -7.34 11.29
CA LYS A 99 24.26 -6.55 11.99
C LYS A 99 23.18 -5.98 11.05
N TYR A 100 23.36 -6.03 9.73
CA TYR A 100 22.42 -5.55 8.71
C TYR A 100 21.70 -6.68 7.97
N GLY A 101 21.67 -7.89 8.53
CA GLY A 101 20.79 -8.94 8.02
C GLY A 101 19.32 -8.71 8.41
N ILE A 102 18.49 -9.68 8.05
CA ILE A 102 17.05 -9.65 8.30
C ILE A 102 16.77 -10.01 9.76
N TYR A 103 16.04 -9.14 10.46
CA TYR A 103 15.53 -9.35 11.81
C TYR A 103 14.11 -9.89 11.73
N VAL A 104 13.91 -11.14 12.14
CA VAL A 104 12.60 -11.80 12.12
C VAL A 104 12.09 -12.01 13.54
N ILE A 105 10.81 -11.68 13.76
CA ILE A 105 10.14 -11.96 15.03
C ILE A 105 9.58 -13.37 15.02
N GLU A 106 10.14 -14.22 15.88
CA GLU A 106 9.75 -15.62 16.04
C GLU A 106 9.71 -16.02 17.52
N GLY A 107 8.82 -16.96 17.84
CA GLY A 107 8.70 -17.51 19.19
C GLY A 107 7.90 -16.63 20.16
N PRO A 108 7.95 -16.95 21.46
CA PRO A 108 7.14 -16.27 22.47
C PRO A 108 7.66 -14.84 22.77
N ALA A 109 6.81 -14.05 23.42
CA ALA A 109 7.18 -12.74 23.96
C ALA A 109 8.45 -12.83 24.83
N PHE A 110 9.27 -11.78 24.79
CA PHE A 110 10.58 -11.68 25.47
C PHE A 110 11.62 -12.72 25.08
N GLY A 111 11.31 -13.59 24.11
CA GLY A 111 12.23 -14.58 23.57
C GLY A 111 13.43 -13.97 22.83
N ASN A 112 14.26 -14.83 22.25
CA ASN A 112 15.52 -14.42 21.61
C ASN A 112 15.33 -13.38 20.49
N SER A 113 14.28 -13.48 19.68
CA SER A 113 13.98 -12.53 18.60
C SER A 113 13.65 -11.13 19.16
N TRP A 114 12.85 -11.05 20.23
CA TRP A 114 12.54 -9.81 20.95
C TRP A 114 13.81 -9.19 21.53
N GLN A 115 14.66 -9.99 22.17
CA GLN A 115 15.91 -9.49 22.73
C GLN A 115 16.87 -8.97 21.65
N LYS A 116 16.91 -9.63 20.48
CA LYS A 116 17.73 -9.21 19.33
C LYS A 116 17.19 -7.98 18.60
N TRP A 117 15.90 -7.68 18.71
CA TRP A 117 15.31 -6.50 18.06
C TRP A 117 15.97 -5.18 18.48
N ARG A 118 16.65 -5.12 19.64
CA ARG A 118 17.46 -3.96 20.04
C ARG A 118 18.52 -3.58 19.00
N TYR A 119 19.05 -4.55 18.26
CA TYR A 119 19.99 -4.28 17.17
C TYR A 119 19.27 -3.74 15.93
N ALA A 120 18.03 -4.17 15.65
CA ALA A 120 17.20 -3.56 14.62
C ALA A 120 16.88 -2.10 14.96
N VAL A 121 16.46 -1.83 16.20
CA VAL A 121 16.19 -0.47 16.71
C VAL A 121 17.44 0.40 16.64
N ALA A 122 18.63 -0.12 16.98
CA ALA A 122 19.89 0.61 16.85
C ALA A 122 20.23 0.98 15.39
N ASN A 123 19.61 0.32 14.41
CA ASN A 123 19.73 0.64 12.98
C ASN A 123 18.45 1.29 12.41
N GLY A 124 17.52 1.71 13.28
CA GLY A 124 16.37 2.54 12.96
C GLY A 124 15.02 1.84 12.87
N ALA A 125 14.91 0.55 13.20
CA ALA A 125 13.62 -0.14 13.27
C ALA A 125 12.70 0.49 14.33
N ASP A 126 11.42 0.56 14.03
CA ASP A 126 10.41 0.99 15.00
C ASP A 126 10.23 -0.05 16.12
N PHE A 127 9.66 0.39 17.23
CA PHE A 127 9.21 -0.47 18.33
C PHE A 127 8.05 0.21 19.06
N TYR A 128 7.29 -0.58 19.82
CA TYR A 128 6.30 -0.03 20.75
C TYR A 128 7.00 0.28 22.08
N ASP A 129 7.04 1.56 22.42
CA ASP A 129 7.57 2.09 23.67
C ASP A 129 6.46 2.12 24.73
N GLY A 130 6.39 1.08 25.55
CA GLY A 130 5.30 0.92 26.51
C GLY A 130 5.46 1.80 27.75
N ASN A 131 6.70 2.12 28.10
CA ASN A 131 7.02 2.90 29.30
C ASN A 131 7.23 4.40 29.00
N GLY A 132 7.39 4.77 27.73
CA GLY A 132 7.53 6.15 27.25
C GLY A 132 8.92 6.76 27.44
N ASP A 133 9.97 5.95 27.60
CA ASP A 133 11.34 6.41 27.84
C ASP A 133 12.20 6.55 26.57
N GLY A 134 11.68 6.12 25.42
CA GLY A 134 12.34 6.16 24.12
C GLY A 134 13.47 5.14 23.94
N VAL A 135 13.62 4.17 24.84
CA VAL A 135 14.68 3.16 24.83
C VAL A 135 14.07 1.78 24.77
N TYR A 136 14.38 1.01 23.72
CA TYR A 136 13.91 -0.36 23.61
C TYR A 136 14.61 -1.29 24.62
N ASP A 137 13.90 -1.67 25.68
CA ASP A 137 14.30 -2.72 26.64
C ASP A 137 13.13 -3.68 26.94
N PRO A 138 13.01 -4.79 26.18
CA PRO A 138 11.89 -5.73 26.30
C PRO A 138 12.06 -6.60 27.56
N LEU A 139 11.64 -6.03 28.70
CA LEU A 139 11.59 -6.68 30.01
C LEU A 139 10.17 -7.10 30.35
N ASP A 140 10.03 -8.35 30.78
CA ASP A 140 8.83 -8.86 31.45
C ASP A 140 8.85 -8.37 32.91
N LEU A 141 8.09 -7.30 33.19
CA LEU A 141 8.10 -6.60 34.47
C LEU A 141 7.42 -7.42 35.57
N ASN A 142 6.47 -8.28 35.23
CA ASN A 142 5.69 -9.06 36.20
C ASN A 142 5.99 -10.58 36.17
N GLY A 143 6.82 -11.04 35.24
CA GLY A 143 7.29 -12.42 35.11
C GLY A 143 6.23 -13.39 34.58
N ASN A 144 5.18 -12.92 33.91
CA ASN A 144 4.07 -13.75 33.43
C ASN A 144 4.31 -14.38 32.05
N ASN A 145 5.40 -14.04 31.36
CA ASN A 145 5.73 -14.40 29.98
C ASN A 145 4.67 -13.98 28.93
N GLN A 146 3.94 -12.90 29.21
CA GLN A 146 2.97 -12.26 28.33
C GLN A 146 3.33 -10.79 28.24
N TRP A 147 3.23 -10.22 27.04
CA TRP A 147 3.50 -8.79 26.88
C TRP A 147 2.35 -7.95 27.42
N ASP A 148 2.68 -6.98 28.27
CA ASP A 148 1.77 -5.98 28.81
C ASP A 148 1.99 -4.59 28.19
N ARG A 149 0.95 -3.76 28.17
CA ARG A 149 0.96 -2.46 27.46
C ARG A 149 1.98 -1.45 28.00
N ASN A 150 2.50 -1.64 29.21
CA ASN A 150 3.52 -0.79 29.81
C ASN A 150 4.95 -1.31 29.57
N GLU A 151 5.11 -2.31 28.71
CA GLU A 151 6.39 -2.95 28.37
C GLU A 151 6.72 -2.76 26.90
N ASP A 152 8.00 -2.77 26.58
CA ASP A 152 8.43 -2.61 25.20
C ASP A 152 8.26 -3.89 24.41
N ARG A 153 7.93 -3.72 23.13
CA ARG A 153 7.93 -4.83 22.18
C ARG A 153 8.43 -4.40 20.80
N PRO A 154 8.94 -5.34 20.00
CA PRO A 154 9.22 -5.08 18.60
C PRO A 154 8.00 -4.49 17.87
N ASP A 155 8.23 -3.85 16.73
CA ASP A 155 7.15 -3.38 15.86
C ASP A 155 6.46 -4.55 15.12
N ILE A 156 5.73 -5.35 15.88
CA ILE A 156 4.95 -6.50 15.40
C ILE A 156 3.62 -5.99 14.87
N ILE A 157 3.45 -6.06 13.55
CA ILE A 157 2.23 -5.65 12.86
C ILE A 157 1.31 -6.86 12.63
N GLY A 158 1.88 -7.99 12.20
CA GLY A 158 1.15 -9.18 11.80
C GLY A 158 1.63 -10.48 12.46
N GLY A 159 1.07 -11.60 12.00
CA GLY A 159 1.46 -12.95 12.45
C GLY A 159 2.88 -13.36 12.01
N PHE A 160 3.37 -12.73 10.94
CA PHE A 160 4.78 -12.72 10.53
C PHE A 160 5.25 -11.27 10.43
N THR A 161 6.46 -10.99 10.89
CA THR A 161 7.11 -9.68 10.72
C THR A 161 8.62 -9.85 10.61
N ALA A 162 9.18 -9.30 9.54
CA ALA A 162 10.60 -9.24 9.29
C ALA A 162 11.01 -7.82 8.90
N TRP A 163 12.17 -7.37 9.35
CA TRP A 163 12.70 -6.04 9.08
C TRP A 163 14.17 -6.08 8.65
N CYS A 164 14.53 -5.22 7.71
CA CYS A 164 15.91 -4.95 7.33
C CYS A 164 16.08 -3.48 6.93
N VAL A 165 17.34 -3.05 6.82
CA VAL A 165 17.72 -1.73 6.29
C VAL A 165 18.79 -1.89 5.23
N TYR A 166 18.67 -1.13 4.15
CA TYR A 166 19.60 -1.10 3.03
C TYR A 166 19.68 0.32 2.44
N ASN A 167 20.74 0.60 1.69
CA ASN A 167 21.04 1.93 1.15
C ASN A 167 21.46 1.87 -0.32
N ASP A 168 21.31 2.98 -1.03
CA ASP A 168 21.61 3.08 -2.45
C ASP A 168 23.10 3.20 -2.79
N GLY A 169 23.98 2.86 -1.84
CA GLY A 169 25.42 3.07 -1.88
C GLY A 169 26.22 2.08 -2.73
N VAL A 170 25.58 1.33 -3.64
CA VAL A 170 26.28 0.49 -4.61
C VAL A 170 27.18 1.37 -5.47
N ALA A 171 28.41 0.89 -5.74
CA ALA A 171 29.40 1.67 -6.51
C ALA A 171 28.92 1.93 -7.94
N THR A 172 29.19 3.12 -8.47
CA THR A 172 28.71 3.58 -9.79
C THR A 172 28.99 2.58 -10.93
N GLU A 173 30.13 1.87 -10.88
CA GLU A 173 30.49 0.83 -11.85
C GLU A 173 29.64 -0.44 -11.81
N ASP A 174 28.95 -0.71 -10.70
CA ASP A 174 28.14 -1.90 -10.47
C ASP A 174 26.63 -1.61 -10.60
N ARG A 175 26.24 -0.34 -10.83
CA ARG A 175 24.85 0.09 -10.95
C ARG A 175 24.31 -0.10 -12.36
N ALA A 176 23.01 -0.32 -12.46
CA ALA A 176 22.33 -0.42 -13.75
C ALA A 176 22.20 0.94 -14.44
N PHE A 177 21.97 2.00 -13.66
CA PHE A 177 21.89 3.37 -14.15
C PHE A 177 23.18 4.12 -13.85
N GLU A 178 23.69 4.85 -14.84
CA GLU A 178 24.81 5.79 -14.63
C GLU A 178 24.45 6.81 -13.54
N GLY A 179 25.33 7.01 -12.57
CA GLY A 179 25.18 8.04 -11.54
C GLY A 179 25.65 7.59 -10.16
N GLU A 180 25.98 8.57 -9.32
CA GLU A 180 26.39 8.34 -7.94
C GLU A 180 25.18 7.99 -7.04
N PRO A 181 25.38 7.30 -5.91
CA PRO A 181 24.37 7.14 -4.86
C PRO A 181 23.82 8.48 -4.36
N MET A 182 22.52 8.54 -4.07
CA MET A 182 21.83 9.73 -3.53
C MET A 182 21.89 9.80 -1.99
N GLY A 183 22.39 8.77 -1.32
CA GLY A 183 22.40 8.72 0.14
C GLY A 183 21.01 8.45 0.69
N ILE A 184 20.29 7.54 0.04
CA ILE A 184 18.94 7.12 0.41
C ILE A 184 19.02 5.82 1.18
N GLU A 185 18.35 5.76 2.32
CA GLU A 185 18.12 4.52 3.07
C GLU A 185 16.67 4.08 2.90
N ILE A 186 16.49 2.76 2.86
CA ILE A 186 15.19 2.11 2.90
C ILE A 186 15.20 1.20 4.12
N GLN A 187 14.25 1.43 5.02
CA GLN A 187 13.88 0.45 6.03
C GLN A 187 12.66 -0.30 5.51
N GLN A 188 12.80 -1.61 5.33
CA GLN A 188 11.74 -2.47 4.80
C GLN A 188 11.20 -3.37 5.90
N THR A 189 9.88 -3.33 6.10
CA THR A 189 9.16 -4.34 6.89
C THR A 189 8.33 -5.22 5.96
N VAL A 190 8.62 -6.52 5.92
CA VAL A 190 7.76 -7.53 5.28
C VAL A 190 6.90 -8.17 6.36
N PHE A 191 5.58 -8.15 6.18
CA PHE A 191 4.66 -8.70 7.17
C PHE A 191 3.43 -9.35 6.53
N ALA A 192 2.81 -10.26 7.26
CA ALA A 192 1.62 -10.98 6.84
C ALA A 192 0.83 -11.44 8.07
N PHE A 193 -0.44 -11.76 7.89
CA PHE A 193 -1.35 -12.12 8.98
C PHE A 193 -1.80 -13.57 8.85
N TYR A 194 -1.93 -14.26 9.97
CA TYR A 194 -2.60 -15.56 9.96
C TYR A 194 -4.05 -15.37 9.51
N SER A 195 -4.48 -16.23 8.58
CA SER A 195 -5.88 -16.27 8.18
C SER A 195 -6.70 -17.11 9.15
N TYR A 196 -7.95 -16.71 9.38
CA TYR A 196 -8.91 -17.54 10.10
C TYR A 196 -10.01 -17.96 9.12
N TYR A 197 -10.19 -19.26 8.92
CA TYR A 197 -11.27 -19.77 8.08
C TYR A 197 -12.59 -19.67 8.84
N ALA A 198 -13.49 -18.80 8.38
CA ALA A 198 -14.90 -18.81 8.79
C ALA A 198 -15.77 -19.04 7.55
N ASP A 199 -16.73 -19.97 7.66
CA ASP A 199 -17.90 -20.10 6.78
C ASP A 199 -17.64 -20.18 5.26
N ASN A 200 -16.72 -21.06 4.84
CA ASN A 200 -16.44 -21.37 3.41
C ASN A 200 -15.98 -20.18 2.54
N LYS A 201 -15.75 -18.98 3.11
CA LYS A 201 -15.12 -17.86 2.41
C LYS A 201 -13.60 -17.88 2.64
N VAL A 202 -12.85 -17.59 1.59
CA VAL A 202 -11.38 -17.48 1.68
C VAL A 202 -11.06 -16.13 2.32
N ASP A 203 -10.46 -16.15 3.50
CA ASP A 203 -9.93 -14.95 4.17
C ASP A 203 -8.87 -14.30 3.26
N PRO A 204 -9.05 -13.03 2.83
CA PRO A 204 -8.11 -12.33 1.95
C PRO A 204 -6.65 -12.31 2.46
N ARG A 205 -6.46 -12.37 3.79
CA ARG A 205 -5.12 -12.42 4.42
C ARG A 205 -4.38 -13.71 4.13
N ALA A 206 -5.08 -14.78 3.77
CA ALA A 206 -4.48 -16.09 3.45
C ALA A 206 -3.55 -16.04 2.23
N SER A 207 -3.80 -15.09 1.33
CA SER A 207 -3.09 -14.90 0.07
C SER A 207 -2.57 -13.47 -0.11
N THR A 208 -2.34 -12.77 1.00
CA THR A 208 -1.81 -11.40 0.99
C THR A 208 -0.55 -11.30 1.84
N PHE A 209 0.49 -10.67 1.30
CA PHE A 209 1.61 -10.17 2.08
C PHE A 209 1.77 -8.66 1.87
N PHE A 210 2.40 -8.01 2.83
CA PHE A 210 2.54 -6.56 2.86
C PHE A 210 4.01 -6.19 2.95
N VAL A 211 4.34 -5.05 2.34
CA VAL A 211 5.65 -4.44 2.44
C VAL A 211 5.47 -2.98 2.82
N ARG A 212 6.04 -2.61 3.97
CA ARG A 212 6.15 -1.21 4.40
C ARG A 212 7.56 -0.73 4.11
N TYR A 213 7.66 0.27 3.25
CA TYR A 213 8.90 0.98 2.96
C TYR A 213 8.92 2.28 3.75
N LYS A 214 9.95 2.52 4.56
CA LYS A 214 10.26 3.84 5.09
C LYS A 214 11.48 4.37 4.35
N ILE A 215 11.26 5.38 3.52
CA ILE A 215 12.26 5.99 2.65
C ILE A 215 12.86 7.20 3.38
N ILE A 216 14.19 7.23 3.48
CA ILE A 216 14.92 8.21 4.28
C ILE A 216 15.95 8.90 3.39
N ASN A 217 15.86 10.23 3.29
CA ASN A 217 16.97 11.06 2.82
C ASN A 217 17.90 11.34 4.01
N THR A 218 19.16 10.90 3.90
CA THR A 218 20.16 11.11 4.96
C THR A 218 20.79 12.51 4.95
N GLY A 219 20.54 13.30 3.91
CA GLY A 219 21.19 14.59 3.69
C GLY A 219 22.61 14.48 3.13
N LYS A 220 23.10 13.26 2.85
CA LYS A 220 24.46 13.04 2.34
C LYS A 220 24.73 13.77 1.01
N VAL A 221 23.72 13.85 0.14
CA VAL A 221 23.84 14.49 -1.18
C VAL A 221 23.05 15.80 -1.26
N SER A 222 21.83 15.85 -0.72
CA SER A 222 20.98 17.04 -0.70
C SER A 222 20.05 17.00 0.51
N ASP A 223 19.73 18.17 1.08
CA ASP A 223 18.72 18.28 2.15
C ASP A 223 17.31 17.95 1.63
N VAL A 224 17.07 18.16 0.33
CA VAL A 224 15.77 17.94 -0.31
C VAL A 224 15.96 17.29 -1.68
N PHE A 225 15.17 16.26 -1.93
CA PHE A 225 14.86 15.80 -3.29
C PHE A 225 13.40 16.10 -3.58
N ASP A 226 13.14 16.72 -4.72
CA ASP A 226 11.80 17.11 -5.13
C ASP A 226 11.33 16.24 -6.30
N SER A 227 10.03 16.29 -6.59
CA SER A 227 9.41 15.58 -7.70
C SER A 227 9.74 14.07 -7.68
N VAL A 228 9.73 13.49 -6.48
CA VAL A 228 10.06 12.10 -6.22
C VAL A 228 8.86 11.21 -6.52
N TYR A 229 9.10 10.10 -7.20
CA TYR A 229 8.13 9.06 -7.50
C TYR A 229 8.64 7.74 -6.94
N PHE A 230 7.75 7.00 -6.29
CA PHE A 230 7.97 5.62 -5.89
C PHE A 230 7.14 4.72 -6.81
N GLY A 231 7.72 3.62 -7.28
CA GLY A 231 7.01 2.59 -8.05
C GLY A 231 7.19 1.22 -7.44
N SER A 232 6.10 0.54 -7.11
CA SER A 232 6.14 -0.88 -6.76
C SER A 232 6.18 -1.70 -8.04
N TRP A 233 7.22 -2.52 -8.16
CA TRP A 233 7.52 -3.27 -9.38
C TRP A 233 7.45 -4.76 -9.15
N ALA A 234 6.93 -5.50 -10.14
CA ALA A 234 7.00 -6.96 -10.15
C ALA A 234 7.11 -7.55 -11.56
N ASP A 235 7.92 -8.60 -11.67
CA ASP A 235 7.86 -9.65 -12.69
C ASP A 235 6.89 -10.73 -12.16
N THR A 236 5.65 -10.65 -12.63
CA THR A 236 4.63 -11.63 -12.23
C THR A 236 4.64 -12.75 -13.24
N ASP A 237 4.91 -13.97 -12.78
CA ASP A 237 4.94 -15.17 -13.61
C ASP A 237 3.88 -16.13 -13.07
N LEU A 238 2.64 -15.98 -13.52
CA LEU A 238 1.57 -16.86 -13.04
C LEU A 238 1.79 -18.26 -13.62
N GLY A 239 1.94 -19.25 -12.73
CA GLY A 239 2.29 -20.62 -13.10
C GLY A 239 3.80 -20.87 -13.13
N GLY A 240 4.63 -19.84 -12.87
CA GLY A 240 6.08 -19.92 -12.80
C GLY A 240 6.71 -20.27 -14.15
N SER A 241 7.77 -21.08 -14.12
CA SER A 241 8.63 -21.35 -15.29
C SER A 241 7.94 -21.97 -16.51
N ASP A 242 6.74 -22.55 -16.35
CA ASP A 242 5.97 -23.16 -17.42
C ASP A 242 4.69 -22.38 -17.79
N GLY A 243 4.37 -21.29 -17.06
CA GLY A 243 3.10 -20.54 -17.18
C GLY A 243 3.24 -19.07 -17.60
N TYR A 244 4.39 -18.42 -17.39
CA TYR A 244 4.59 -16.97 -17.56
C TYR A 244 4.29 -16.34 -18.95
N ILE A 245 3.99 -17.13 -19.99
CA ILE A 245 3.85 -16.64 -21.38
C ILE A 245 2.43 -16.22 -21.76
N ASP A 246 1.44 -16.50 -20.91
CA ASP A 246 0.02 -16.20 -21.17
C ASP A 246 -0.54 -15.14 -20.19
N ASP A 247 0.35 -14.36 -19.59
CA ASP A 247 0.01 -13.31 -18.64
C ASP A 247 -0.45 -12.04 -19.38
N LEU A 248 -1.47 -11.38 -18.82
CA LEU A 248 -2.02 -10.09 -19.25
C LEU A 248 -1.98 -9.11 -18.07
N ALA A 249 -1.85 -7.82 -18.37
CA ALA A 249 -1.81 -6.76 -17.36
C ALA A 249 -3.05 -5.85 -17.39
N GLY A 250 -3.34 -5.24 -16.24
CA GLY A 250 -4.42 -4.27 -16.07
C GLY A 250 -4.18 -3.35 -14.88
N CYS A 251 -4.96 -2.28 -14.77
CA CYS A 251 -5.00 -1.52 -13.53
C CYS A 251 -6.42 -1.10 -13.15
N ASP A 252 -6.66 -1.02 -11.85
CA ASP A 252 -7.89 -0.53 -11.25
C ASP A 252 -7.59 0.78 -10.52
N THR A 253 -7.87 1.89 -11.20
CA THR A 253 -7.60 3.23 -10.68
C THR A 253 -8.47 3.59 -9.47
N LEU A 254 -9.62 2.92 -9.29
CA LEU A 254 -10.50 3.15 -8.13
C LEU A 254 -9.98 2.42 -6.89
N GLN A 255 -9.28 1.29 -7.09
CA GLN A 255 -8.70 0.50 -6.00
C GLN A 255 -7.21 0.78 -5.74
N ASN A 256 -6.60 1.72 -6.46
CA ASN A 256 -5.17 2.05 -6.41
C ASN A 256 -4.28 0.82 -6.65
N SER A 257 -4.63 0.02 -7.66
CA SER A 257 -3.93 -1.24 -7.91
C SER A 257 -3.58 -1.48 -9.37
N GLY A 258 -2.40 -2.04 -9.58
CA GLY A 258 -2.02 -2.73 -10.81
C GLY A 258 -2.25 -4.23 -10.66
N TYR A 259 -2.47 -4.96 -11.75
CA TYR A 259 -2.61 -6.41 -11.71
C TYR A 259 -2.13 -7.14 -12.94
N VAL A 260 -1.84 -8.42 -12.73
CA VAL A 260 -1.58 -9.42 -13.76
C VAL A 260 -2.51 -10.62 -13.57
N TYR A 261 -2.98 -11.20 -14.68
CA TYR A 261 -3.87 -12.36 -14.74
C TYR A 261 -3.62 -13.16 -16.04
N ASN A 262 -3.89 -14.46 -16.08
CA ASN A 262 -3.70 -15.25 -17.32
C ASN A 262 -4.85 -15.08 -18.33
N GLU A 263 -4.56 -15.28 -19.62
CA GLU A 263 -5.56 -15.31 -20.71
C GLU A 263 -6.57 -16.47 -20.56
N GLY A 264 -6.25 -17.52 -19.79
CA GLY A 264 -7.16 -18.65 -19.58
C GLY A 264 -6.61 -19.79 -18.72
N TYR A 265 -6.38 -20.95 -19.36
CA TYR A 265 -5.84 -22.14 -18.70
C TYR A 265 -4.33 -22.02 -18.53
N ASP A 266 -3.87 -22.16 -17.30
CA ASP A 266 -2.45 -22.24 -16.97
C ASP A 266 -2.03 -23.70 -16.74
N TYR A 267 -0.81 -24.07 -17.14
CA TYR A 267 -0.32 -25.45 -16.99
C TYR A 267 -0.13 -25.87 -15.54
N SER A 268 0.18 -24.93 -14.65
CA SER A 268 0.46 -25.20 -13.25
C SER A 268 -0.81 -25.06 -12.39
N PHE A 269 -1.57 -23.98 -12.59
CA PHE A 269 -2.79 -23.67 -11.85
C PHE A 269 -4.06 -24.29 -12.45
N GLY A 270 -4.03 -24.76 -13.69
CA GLY A 270 -5.17 -25.35 -14.37
C GLY A 270 -6.17 -24.31 -14.88
N ILE A 271 -7.46 -24.61 -14.78
CA ILE A 271 -8.52 -23.76 -15.34
C ILE A 271 -8.75 -22.43 -14.61
N ASN A 272 -8.16 -22.28 -13.41
CA ASN A 272 -8.42 -21.15 -12.53
C ASN A 272 -7.12 -20.58 -11.94
N PRO A 273 -6.21 -20.05 -12.76
CA PRO A 273 -5.06 -19.32 -12.26
C PRO A 273 -5.48 -18.11 -11.43
N PRO A 274 -4.69 -17.70 -10.43
CA PRO A 274 -4.98 -16.51 -9.63
C PRO A 274 -4.80 -15.23 -10.45
N ALA A 275 -5.22 -14.09 -9.90
CA ALA A 275 -4.78 -12.77 -10.35
C ALA A 275 -3.92 -12.14 -9.24
N HIS A 276 -2.82 -11.51 -9.63
CA HIS A 276 -1.88 -10.86 -8.70
C HIS A 276 -2.05 -9.34 -8.75
N PHE A 277 -2.61 -8.76 -7.70
CA PHE A 277 -2.70 -7.31 -7.49
C PHE A 277 -1.48 -6.79 -6.72
N ILE A 278 -0.96 -5.65 -7.17
CA ILE A 278 -0.13 -4.73 -6.39
C ILE A 278 -0.99 -3.54 -6.01
N LYS A 279 -1.30 -3.39 -4.73
CA LYS A 279 -2.14 -2.32 -4.20
C LYS A 279 -1.32 -1.34 -3.36
N ILE A 280 -1.45 -0.05 -3.66
CA ILE A 280 -0.94 1.02 -2.80
C ILE A 280 -2.00 1.31 -1.73
N LEU A 281 -1.75 0.85 -0.49
CA LEU A 281 -2.63 1.09 0.66
C LEU A 281 -2.35 2.45 1.31
N GLN A 282 -1.06 2.74 1.50
CA GLN A 282 -0.57 4.00 2.01
C GLN A 282 0.48 4.50 1.03
N GLY A 283 0.15 5.48 0.20
CA GLY A 283 1.18 6.17 -0.58
C GLY A 283 1.89 7.27 0.22
N PRO A 284 2.90 7.89 -0.39
CA PRO A 284 3.61 9.02 0.20
C PRO A 284 2.62 10.15 0.50
N TYR A 285 2.87 10.93 1.55
CA TYR A 285 2.07 12.13 1.81
C TYR A 285 2.58 13.30 0.95
N SER A 286 1.68 14.23 0.63
CA SER A 286 2.04 15.46 -0.09
C SER A 286 1.21 16.64 0.40
N TYR A 287 1.88 17.79 0.50
CA TYR A 287 1.28 19.09 0.76
C TYR A 287 1.09 19.80 -0.58
N ILE A 288 -0.15 20.07 -0.95
CA ILE A 288 -0.50 20.65 -2.24
C ILE A 288 -1.30 21.93 -1.99
N PRO A 289 -0.70 23.11 -2.23
CA PRO A 289 -1.40 24.39 -2.06
C PRO A 289 -2.72 24.44 -2.83
N ALA A 290 -3.75 25.00 -2.20
CA ALA A 290 -5.13 25.09 -2.70
C ALA A 290 -5.89 23.76 -2.88
N GLU A 291 -5.24 22.62 -2.65
CA GLU A 291 -5.88 21.30 -2.66
C GLU A 291 -5.97 20.72 -1.24
N THR A 292 -4.84 20.58 -0.55
CA THR A 292 -4.79 19.97 0.79
C THR A 292 -4.75 21.01 1.91
N PHE A 293 -4.44 22.28 1.60
CA PHE A 293 -4.51 23.41 2.53
C PHE A 293 -4.69 24.75 1.80
N ILE A 294 -5.19 25.76 2.52
CA ILE A 294 -5.18 27.17 2.11
C ILE A 294 -3.95 27.83 2.73
N ASP A 295 -3.04 28.27 1.86
CA ASP A 295 -1.85 29.05 2.21
C ASP A 295 -2.27 30.50 2.53
N ASN A 296 -2.37 30.81 3.82
CA ASN A 296 -2.83 32.11 4.31
C ASN A 296 -1.68 33.13 4.36
N ASN A 297 -0.44 32.67 4.46
CA ASN A 297 0.74 33.51 4.61
C ASN A 297 1.50 33.73 3.28
N THR A 298 1.09 33.02 2.22
CA THR A 298 1.56 33.09 0.83
C THR A 298 3.00 32.64 0.59
N ASN A 299 3.52 31.72 1.41
CA ASN A 299 4.87 31.17 1.23
C ASN A 299 4.93 29.88 0.38
N GLY A 300 3.79 29.28 0.04
CA GLY A 300 3.69 28.04 -0.73
C GLY A 300 3.95 26.75 0.06
N GLU A 301 4.16 26.84 1.37
CA GLU A 301 4.40 25.72 2.29
C GLU A 301 3.25 25.62 3.29
N TYR A 302 3.05 24.46 3.91
CA TYR A 302 2.06 24.32 4.98
C TYR A 302 2.69 24.63 6.33
N ASP A 303 2.19 25.69 6.98
CA ASP A 303 2.57 26.10 8.32
C ASP A 303 1.44 25.83 9.32
N GLU A 304 1.68 24.89 10.24
CA GLU A 304 0.70 24.56 11.28
C GLU A 304 0.35 25.79 12.12
N GLY A 305 -0.95 26.11 12.18
CA GLY A 305 -1.50 27.25 12.91
C GLY A 305 -1.50 28.57 12.14
N ALA A 306 -0.77 28.69 11.03
CA ALA A 306 -0.89 29.82 10.12
C ALA A 306 -1.87 29.49 8.96
N ASP A 307 -1.81 28.27 8.45
CA ASP A 307 -2.60 27.84 7.31
C ASP A 307 -3.85 27.06 7.68
N THR A 308 -4.79 26.98 6.74
CA THR A 308 -6.06 26.26 6.95
C THR A 308 -5.99 24.89 6.27
N PRO A 309 -5.94 23.78 7.03
CA PRO A 309 -5.92 22.45 6.45
C PRO A 309 -7.27 22.13 5.79
N LEU A 310 -7.22 21.52 4.60
CA LEU A 310 -8.37 21.04 3.83
C LEU A 310 -8.44 19.51 3.79
N ASP A 311 -7.31 18.84 4.05
CA ASP A 311 -7.18 17.38 4.07
C ASP A 311 -6.22 16.92 5.18
N THR A 312 -6.18 15.61 5.44
CA THR A 312 -5.30 14.98 6.42
C THR A 312 -4.71 13.69 5.85
N ALA A 313 -3.38 13.57 5.88
CA ALA A 313 -2.70 12.31 5.60
C ALA A 313 -2.57 11.47 6.87
N PHE A 314 -2.52 10.15 6.71
CA PHE A 314 -2.41 9.17 7.79
C PHE A 314 -1.17 8.30 7.58
N ASN A 315 -0.54 7.94 8.69
CA ASN A 315 0.53 6.95 8.76
C ASN A 315 0.12 5.84 9.72
N PHE A 316 -0.39 4.73 9.18
CA PHE A 316 -0.82 3.57 9.96
C PHE A 316 0.38 2.72 10.35
N LYS A 317 0.58 2.51 11.65
CA LYS A 317 1.74 1.78 12.18
C LYS A 317 1.40 0.38 12.68
N GLY A 318 0.13 -0.02 12.58
CA GLY A 318 -0.38 -1.25 13.21
C GLY A 318 -0.61 -1.07 14.71
N GLU A 319 -1.33 -2.00 15.31
CA GLU A 319 -1.48 -2.03 16.76
C GLU A 319 -0.19 -2.54 17.43
N PRO A 320 0.27 -1.90 18.52
CA PRO A 320 -0.42 -0.92 19.35
C PRO A 320 0.09 0.51 19.05
N ASN A 321 0.90 0.68 18.00
CA ASN A 321 1.60 1.92 17.66
C ASN A 321 0.65 3.00 17.13
N GLY A 322 -0.57 2.63 16.75
CA GLY A 322 -1.63 3.56 16.37
C GLY A 322 -1.42 4.17 14.99
N VAL A 323 -1.92 5.39 14.81
CA VAL A 323 -1.93 6.12 13.53
C VAL A 323 -1.44 7.54 13.76
N ASP A 324 -0.41 7.97 13.03
CA ASP A 324 -0.02 9.39 13.01
C ASP A 324 -0.82 10.14 11.96
N THR A 325 -1.05 11.43 12.19
CA THR A 325 -1.82 12.30 11.29
C THR A 325 -0.99 13.50 10.86
N LEU A 326 -1.02 13.84 9.58
CA LEU A 326 -0.44 15.06 9.04
C LEU A 326 -1.56 15.95 8.50
N SER A 327 -1.91 16.97 9.28
CA SER A 327 -2.88 17.99 8.88
C SER A 327 -2.35 18.79 7.69
N GLY A 328 -3.22 19.13 6.74
CA GLY A 328 -2.86 19.92 5.56
C GLY A 328 -2.24 19.12 4.41
N ALA A 329 -2.10 17.81 4.55
CA ALA A 329 -1.57 16.90 3.55
C ALA A 329 -2.59 15.84 3.15
N LYS A 330 -2.31 15.06 2.09
CA LYS A 330 -3.03 13.83 1.77
C LYS A 330 -2.04 12.70 1.46
N ASN A 331 -2.42 11.44 1.68
CA ASN A 331 -1.70 10.31 1.09
C ASN A 331 -2.01 10.24 -0.40
N LEU A 332 -0.98 10.13 -1.24
CA LEU A 332 -1.16 9.92 -2.67
C LEU A 332 -1.61 8.48 -2.95
N GLY A 333 -2.53 8.32 -3.90
CA GLY A 333 -2.91 7.00 -4.43
C GLY A 333 -1.94 6.54 -5.53
N MET A 334 -2.41 5.62 -6.37
CA MET A 334 -1.70 5.29 -7.60
C MET A 334 -1.82 6.48 -8.58
N THR A 335 -0.69 6.98 -9.07
CA THR A 335 -0.63 8.14 -9.98
C THR A 335 -0.26 7.75 -11.40
N SER A 336 0.26 6.54 -11.59
CA SER A 336 0.47 5.93 -12.90
C SER A 336 0.53 4.41 -12.78
N PHE A 337 0.25 3.73 -13.89
CA PHE A 337 0.50 2.31 -14.05
C PHE A 337 1.03 2.08 -15.46
N ILE A 338 2.14 1.34 -15.56
CA ILE A 338 2.62 0.84 -16.83
C ILE A 338 2.83 -0.67 -16.78
N HIS A 339 2.80 -1.24 -17.98
CA HIS A 339 3.29 -2.57 -18.27
C HIS A 339 4.46 -2.49 -19.24
N TYR A 340 5.44 -3.39 -19.09
CA TYR A 340 6.44 -3.62 -20.13
C TYR A 340 6.94 -5.08 -20.16
N GLU A 341 7.44 -5.48 -21.32
CA GLU A 341 7.91 -6.84 -21.59
C GLU A 341 9.39 -7.02 -21.24
N LYS A 342 9.75 -8.25 -20.91
CA LYS A 342 11.14 -8.65 -20.69
C LYS A 342 12.06 -8.38 -21.87
N GLY A 343 13.15 -7.65 -21.62
CA GLY A 343 14.25 -7.46 -22.56
C GLY A 343 13.94 -6.59 -23.79
N VAL A 344 12.70 -6.10 -23.92
CA VAL A 344 12.27 -5.19 -24.98
C VAL A 344 11.87 -3.83 -24.42
N GLY A 345 11.51 -3.76 -23.13
CA GLY A 345 11.06 -2.54 -22.49
C GLY A 345 11.71 -2.22 -21.15
N ASP A 346 12.77 -2.88 -20.70
CA ASP A 346 13.48 -2.49 -19.47
C ASP A 346 14.11 -1.09 -19.64
N PRO A 347 14.09 -0.20 -18.62
CA PRO A 347 14.72 1.10 -18.75
C PRO A 347 16.26 0.96 -18.75
N ASP A 348 16.93 1.63 -19.70
CA ASP A 348 18.38 1.63 -19.86
C ASP A 348 19.07 2.77 -19.08
N ASN A 349 18.31 3.77 -18.63
CA ASN A 349 18.86 4.95 -17.94
C ASN A 349 17.85 5.61 -16.99
N GLN A 350 18.35 6.56 -16.18
CA GLN A 350 17.57 7.27 -15.18
C GLN A 350 16.35 8.00 -15.75
N GLN A 351 16.46 8.57 -16.95
CA GLN A 351 15.35 9.29 -17.57
C GLN A 351 14.25 8.34 -18.04
N GLN A 352 14.60 7.19 -18.61
CA GLN A 352 13.62 6.17 -19.00
C GLN A 352 12.91 5.59 -17.78
N ALA A 353 13.65 5.26 -16.71
CA ALA A 353 13.06 4.79 -15.45
C ALA A 353 12.10 5.83 -14.85
N ARG A 354 12.46 7.12 -14.92
CA ARG A 354 11.58 8.21 -14.52
C ARG A 354 10.33 8.30 -15.39
N ASN A 355 10.46 8.22 -16.71
CA ASN A 355 9.33 8.28 -17.63
C ASN A 355 8.31 7.18 -17.31
N TYR A 356 8.80 5.98 -17.01
CA TYR A 356 7.98 4.84 -16.60
C TYR A 356 7.22 5.10 -15.31
N LEU A 357 7.89 5.62 -14.28
CA LEU A 357 7.25 6.07 -13.04
C LEU A 357 6.19 7.15 -13.27
N GLN A 358 6.26 7.89 -14.37
CA GLN A 358 5.30 8.92 -14.76
C GLN A 358 4.19 8.42 -15.69
N GLY A 359 4.14 7.11 -16.01
CA GLY A 359 3.12 6.56 -16.91
C GLY A 359 3.38 6.83 -18.38
N LYS A 360 4.65 7.05 -18.76
CA LYS A 360 5.06 7.43 -20.12
C LYS A 360 5.92 6.35 -20.77
N GLU A 361 5.99 6.40 -22.10
CA GLU A 361 6.94 5.60 -22.87
C GLU A 361 8.40 5.95 -22.54
N GLN A 362 9.33 5.11 -22.99
CA GLN A 362 10.77 5.27 -22.74
C GLN A 362 11.29 6.67 -23.12
N TYR A 363 10.76 7.29 -24.18
CA TYR A 363 11.19 8.61 -24.65
C TYR A 363 10.38 9.78 -24.05
N GLY A 364 9.43 9.50 -23.16
CA GLY A 364 8.61 10.48 -22.46
C GLY A 364 7.30 10.85 -23.17
N ASP A 365 7.04 10.21 -24.32
CA ASP A 365 5.76 10.30 -25.03
C ASP A 365 4.65 9.61 -24.23
N ASP A 366 3.42 10.09 -24.41
CA ASP A 366 2.24 9.44 -23.86
C ASP A 366 1.84 8.26 -24.75
N TYR A 367 1.40 7.16 -24.14
CA TYR A 367 0.79 6.06 -24.88
C TYR A 367 -0.48 6.57 -25.60
N ASP A 368 -0.75 6.05 -26.80
CA ASP A 368 -1.99 6.35 -27.53
C ASP A 368 -2.94 5.15 -27.49
N PRO A 369 -4.01 5.17 -26.66
CA PRO A 369 -4.95 4.05 -26.55
C PRO A 369 -5.67 3.70 -27.86
N CYS A 370 -5.76 4.63 -28.82
CA CYS A 370 -6.40 4.41 -30.11
C CYS A 370 -5.54 3.63 -31.11
N SER A 371 -4.21 3.71 -30.98
CA SER A 371 -3.25 3.08 -31.90
C SER A 371 -2.31 2.07 -31.23
N TRP A 372 -2.37 1.96 -29.90
CA TRP A 372 -1.55 1.04 -29.12
C TRP A 372 -1.82 -0.42 -29.49
N ARG A 373 -0.81 -1.08 -30.08
CA ARG A 373 -0.94 -2.43 -30.65
C ARG A 373 -1.20 -3.55 -29.63
N PHE A 374 -0.91 -3.31 -28.35
CA PHE A 374 -1.07 -4.28 -27.27
C PHE A 374 -2.28 -3.99 -26.39
N GLY A 375 -3.18 -3.12 -26.86
CA GLY A 375 -4.45 -2.89 -26.21
C GLY A 375 -5.60 -2.76 -27.18
N VAL A 376 -6.80 -2.90 -26.65
CA VAL A 376 -8.07 -2.75 -27.36
C VAL A 376 -9.04 -1.98 -26.47
N THR A 377 -9.87 -1.13 -27.06
CA THR A 377 -10.86 -0.32 -26.34
C THR A 377 -12.27 -0.84 -26.59
N HIS A 378 -13.04 -1.02 -25.51
CA HIS A 378 -14.41 -1.50 -25.57
C HIS A 378 -15.38 -0.55 -24.86
N GLY A 379 -16.48 -0.19 -25.51
CA GLY A 379 -17.57 0.58 -24.88
C GLY A 379 -17.22 2.02 -24.49
N VAL A 380 -16.01 2.50 -24.80
CA VAL A 380 -15.51 3.85 -24.50
C VAL A 380 -14.82 4.44 -25.73
N ASN A 381 -14.78 5.77 -25.81
CA ASN A 381 -13.97 6.46 -26.81
C ASN A 381 -12.49 6.42 -26.38
N CYS A 382 -11.61 5.93 -27.24
CA CYS A 382 -10.18 5.80 -26.93
C CYS A 382 -9.50 7.15 -26.66
N ASP A 383 -9.97 8.24 -27.27
CA ASP A 383 -9.46 9.61 -27.05
C ASP A 383 -9.76 10.15 -25.63
N GLU A 384 -10.68 9.52 -24.89
CA GLU A 384 -11.08 9.93 -23.54
C GLU A 384 -10.35 9.14 -22.43
N ILE A 385 -9.55 8.14 -22.82
CA ILE A 385 -8.82 7.28 -21.89
C ILE A 385 -7.56 8.03 -21.44
N ASN A 386 -7.31 8.05 -20.13
CA ASN A 386 -6.07 8.60 -19.59
C ASN A 386 -4.92 7.60 -19.80
N PRO A 387 -3.94 7.90 -20.67
CA PRO A 387 -2.90 6.94 -21.04
C PRO A 387 -1.87 6.66 -19.94
N VAL A 388 -1.83 7.50 -18.89
CA VAL A 388 -0.95 7.33 -17.71
C VAL A 388 -1.30 6.06 -16.92
N PHE A 389 -2.50 5.53 -17.11
CA PHE A 389 -2.99 4.30 -16.50
C PHE A 389 -3.19 3.26 -17.59
N MET A 390 -2.11 2.54 -17.94
CA MET A 390 -2.18 1.51 -18.96
C MET A 390 -3.24 0.47 -18.60
N TYR A 391 -4.08 0.14 -19.58
CA TYR A 391 -5.10 -0.90 -19.44
C TYR A 391 -6.06 -0.67 -18.26
N SER A 392 -6.52 0.58 -18.09
CA SER A 392 -7.47 1.00 -17.05
C SER A 392 -8.93 0.54 -17.27
N GLY A 393 -9.13 -0.47 -18.12
CA GLY A 393 -10.42 -1.10 -18.38
C GLY A 393 -10.68 -2.30 -17.48
N ASP A 394 -11.78 -2.98 -17.73
CA ASP A 394 -12.19 -4.19 -17.03
C ASP A 394 -12.33 -5.37 -18.00
N PRO A 395 -11.39 -6.33 -17.97
CA PRO A 395 -11.43 -7.55 -18.77
C PRO A 395 -12.67 -8.43 -18.50
N VAL A 396 -13.23 -8.36 -17.28
CA VAL A 396 -14.39 -9.17 -16.89
C VAL A 396 -15.65 -8.71 -17.61
N THR A 397 -15.87 -7.39 -17.66
CA THR A 397 -17.03 -6.78 -18.34
C THR A 397 -16.75 -6.36 -19.77
N GLN A 398 -15.51 -6.53 -20.25
CA GLN A 398 -15.06 -6.11 -21.59
C GLN A 398 -15.38 -4.64 -21.85
N THR A 399 -14.96 -3.76 -20.95
CA THR A 399 -15.17 -2.30 -21.03
C THR A 399 -13.86 -1.56 -20.76
N GLY A 400 -13.64 -0.40 -21.38
CA GLY A 400 -12.42 0.39 -21.19
C GLY A 400 -11.26 -0.07 -22.08
N TRP A 401 -10.02 0.27 -21.68
CA TRP A 401 -8.79 -0.14 -22.36
C TRP A 401 -8.27 -1.44 -21.75
N ILE A 402 -8.15 -2.50 -22.55
CA ILE A 402 -7.79 -3.84 -22.09
C ILE A 402 -6.55 -4.31 -22.84
N ASN A 403 -5.61 -4.94 -22.13
CA ASN A 403 -4.47 -5.60 -22.75
C ASN A 403 -4.94 -6.83 -23.55
N ASN A 404 -4.50 -6.95 -24.79
CA ASN A 404 -4.88 -8.03 -25.72
C ASN A 404 -3.66 -8.78 -26.27
N TYR A 405 -2.54 -8.71 -25.55
CA TYR A 405 -1.29 -9.35 -25.93
C TYR A 405 -0.70 -9.99 -24.68
N ASP A 406 -0.82 -11.30 -24.64
CA ASP A 406 -0.36 -12.18 -23.57
C ASP A 406 1.14 -12.49 -23.77
N THR A 407 1.91 -12.33 -22.70
CA THR A 407 3.37 -12.48 -22.71
C THR A 407 3.90 -12.44 -21.28
N ASP A 408 5.21 -12.56 -21.11
CA ASP A 408 5.94 -12.28 -19.87
C ASP A 408 5.76 -10.79 -19.46
N GLN A 409 4.86 -10.51 -18.51
CA GLN A 409 4.43 -9.15 -18.12
C GLN A 409 5.18 -8.64 -16.89
N ARG A 410 5.70 -7.40 -16.97
CA ARG A 410 6.09 -6.62 -15.78
C ARG A 410 5.10 -5.53 -15.51
N GLN A 411 4.76 -5.37 -14.24
CA GLN A 411 3.88 -4.30 -13.78
C GLN A 411 4.65 -3.31 -12.89
N LEU A 412 4.33 -2.02 -13.05
CA LEU A 412 4.86 -0.93 -12.24
C LEU A 412 3.72 0.02 -11.83
N ALA A 413 3.28 -0.09 -10.58
CA ALA A 413 2.29 0.80 -9.99
C ALA A 413 3.01 1.92 -9.22
N SER A 414 2.84 3.17 -9.66
CA SER A 414 3.61 4.30 -9.12
C SER A 414 2.76 5.31 -8.35
N SER A 415 3.41 6.04 -7.44
CA SER A 415 2.82 7.13 -6.65
C SER A 415 3.80 8.30 -6.55
N GLY A 416 3.34 9.49 -6.93
CA GLY A 416 4.10 10.73 -6.86
C GLY A 416 3.47 11.86 -7.71
N PRO A 417 4.08 13.06 -7.75
CA PRO A 417 5.30 13.41 -7.08
C PRO A 417 5.10 13.71 -5.58
N PHE A 418 6.14 13.45 -4.78
CA PHE A 418 6.27 13.91 -3.41
C PHE A 418 7.68 14.47 -3.17
N THR A 419 7.90 15.06 -2.00
CA THR A 419 9.19 15.63 -1.58
C THR A 419 9.84 14.73 -0.53
N LEU A 420 11.13 14.48 -0.67
CA LEU A 420 11.93 13.73 0.31
C LEU A 420 12.93 14.67 0.98
N GLU A 421 12.62 15.08 2.20
CA GLU A 421 13.43 16.00 3.00
C GLU A 421 14.22 15.25 4.08
N ILE A 422 15.40 15.76 4.42
CA ILE A 422 16.18 15.24 5.54
C ILE A 422 15.37 15.28 6.85
N GLY A 423 15.41 14.19 7.61
CA GLY A 423 14.70 14.07 8.89
C GLY A 423 13.17 13.90 8.80
N LYS A 424 12.59 13.88 7.59
CA LYS A 424 11.16 13.64 7.35
C LYS A 424 10.97 12.38 6.50
N PRO A 425 11.11 11.17 7.10
CA PRO A 425 10.95 9.93 6.35
C PRO A 425 9.54 9.80 5.76
N VAL A 426 9.44 9.14 4.61
CA VAL A 426 8.18 8.88 3.92
C VAL A 426 7.87 7.39 3.99
N THR A 427 6.69 7.05 4.52
CA THR A 427 6.26 5.67 4.70
C THR A 427 5.22 5.29 3.64
N ILE A 428 5.50 4.21 2.91
CA ILE A 428 4.62 3.63 1.89
C ILE A 428 4.28 2.19 2.28
N ILE A 429 3.01 1.79 2.14
CA ILE A 429 2.56 0.41 2.38
C ILE A 429 1.96 -0.15 1.10
N ILE A 430 2.54 -1.24 0.63
CA ILE A 430 2.09 -2.01 -0.53
C ILE A 430 1.53 -3.34 -0.05
N ALA A 431 0.39 -3.75 -0.61
CA ALA A 431 -0.13 -5.11 -0.47
C ALA A 431 0.00 -5.85 -1.81
N HIS A 432 0.60 -7.04 -1.74
CA HIS A 432 0.58 -8.02 -2.83
C HIS A 432 -0.51 -9.03 -2.52
N ILE A 433 -1.52 -9.10 -3.39
CA ILE A 433 -2.76 -9.85 -3.17
C ILE A 433 -2.94 -10.85 -4.31
N ALA A 434 -3.08 -12.14 -3.98
CA ALA A 434 -3.34 -13.18 -4.97
C ALA A 434 -4.71 -13.84 -4.73
N GLY A 435 -5.73 -13.41 -5.47
CA GLY A 435 -7.07 -14.00 -5.41
C GLY A 435 -7.25 -15.06 -6.51
N ARG A 436 -7.93 -16.17 -6.17
CA ARG A 436 -8.14 -17.30 -7.07
C ARG A 436 -9.62 -17.67 -7.12
N GLY A 437 -10.23 -17.49 -8.28
CA GLY A 437 -11.64 -17.75 -8.55
C GLY A 437 -11.90 -19.10 -9.22
N THR A 438 -13.01 -19.17 -9.97
CA THR A 438 -13.42 -20.34 -10.76
C THR A 438 -12.73 -20.44 -12.12
N ASP A 439 -12.21 -19.33 -12.63
CA ASP A 439 -11.48 -19.17 -13.89
C ASP A 439 -10.62 -17.90 -13.82
N SER A 440 -9.82 -17.61 -14.86
CA SER A 440 -8.89 -16.48 -14.87
C SER A 440 -9.58 -15.11 -14.73
N LEU A 441 -10.72 -14.89 -15.39
CA LEU A 441 -11.49 -13.64 -15.28
C LEU A 441 -12.17 -13.54 -13.91
N ASN A 442 -12.73 -14.63 -13.40
CA ASN A 442 -13.31 -14.64 -12.05
C ASN A 442 -12.24 -14.41 -10.97
N SER A 443 -10.98 -14.81 -11.19
CA SER A 443 -9.87 -14.46 -10.30
C SER A 443 -9.64 -12.96 -10.19
N ILE A 444 -9.89 -12.18 -11.25
CA ILE A 444 -9.87 -10.70 -11.16
C ILE A 444 -10.96 -10.23 -10.18
N THR A 445 -12.19 -10.74 -10.32
CA THR A 445 -13.30 -10.41 -9.42
C THR A 445 -12.99 -10.74 -7.96
N VAL A 446 -12.52 -11.96 -7.68
CA VAL A 446 -12.13 -12.37 -6.33
C VAL A 446 -11.01 -11.49 -5.77
N SER A 447 -10.03 -11.15 -6.60
CA SER A 447 -8.90 -10.34 -6.17
C SER A 447 -9.32 -8.89 -5.89
N ARG A 448 -10.36 -8.36 -6.57
CA ARG A 448 -10.95 -7.04 -6.29
C ARG A 448 -11.68 -7.05 -4.95
N GLU A 449 -12.45 -8.10 -4.65
CA GLU A 449 -13.10 -8.27 -3.35
C GLU A 449 -12.05 -8.35 -2.22
N PHE A 450 -10.95 -9.08 -2.45
CA PHE A 450 -9.84 -9.14 -1.51
C PHE A 450 -9.20 -7.77 -1.30
N SER A 451 -8.93 -7.05 -2.39
CA SER A 451 -8.36 -5.70 -2.37
C SER A 451 -9.23 -4.71 -1.59
N GLU A 452 -10.56 -4.79 -1.67
CA GLU A 452 -11.47 -3.98 -0.86
C GLU A 452 -11.44 -4.36 0.62
N ALA A 453 -11.48 -5.67 0.93
CA ALA A 453 -11.41 -6.14 2.31
C ALA A 453 -10.06 -5.79 2.97
N ILE A 454 -8.96 -5.89 2.24
CA ILE A 454 -7.61 -5.53 2.71
C ILE A 454 -7.49 -4.00 2.91
N GLU A 455 -8.10 -3.18 2.05
CA GLU A 455 -8.19 -1.73 2.26
C GLU A 455 -8.91 -1.39 3.58
N GLY A 456 -10.06 -2.05 3.83
CA GLY A 456 -10.79 -1.89 5.08
C GLY A 456 -9.98 -2.34 6.29
N PHE A 457 -9.28 -3.47 6.18
CA PHE A 457 -8.40 -3.99 7.21
C PHE A 457 -7.25 -3.03 7.53
N TYR A 458 -6.57 -2.50 6.52
CA TYR A 458 -5.54 -1.47 6.66
C TYR A 458 -6.10 -0.21 7.35
N LYS A 459 -7.25 0.31 6.91
CA LYS A 459 -7.90 1.50 7.51
C LYS A 459 -8.34 1.29 8.96
N SER A 460 -8.52 0.03 9.37
CA SER A 460 -8.74 -0.33 10.78
C SER A 460 -7.45 -0.37 11.63
N ASN A 461 -6.31 0.08 11.08
CA ASN A 461 -4.98 -0.12 11.65
C ASN A 461 -4.64 -1.60 11.84
N PHE A 462 -5.04 -2.43 10.87
CA PHE A 462 -4.85 -3.89 10.88
C PHE A 462 -5.51 -4.63 12.06
N THR A 463 -6.65 -4.14 12.55
CA THR A 463 -7.38 -4.76 13.68
C THR A 463 -8.57 -5.61 13.26
N ASN A 464 -9.32 -5.17 12.26
CA ASN A 464 -10.60 -5.76 11.88
C ASN A 464 -10.69 -5.92 10.36
N ILE A 465 -10.86 -7.15 9.89
CA ILE A 465 -11.14 -7.40 8.47
C ILE A 465 -12.65 -7.46 8.28
N VAL A 466 -13.17 -6.65 7.35
CA VAL A 466 -14.57 -6.73 6.92
C VAL A 466 -14.58 -7.49 5.60
N VAL A 467 -14.91 -8.78 5.66
CA VAL A 467 -15.24 -9.56 4.47
C VAL A 467 -16.73 -9.38 4.19
N SER A 468 -17.11 -9.19 2.93
CA SER A 468 -18.51 -8.93 2.54
C SER A 468 -19.46 -9.99 3.13
N VAL A 469 -20.53 -9.49 3.74
CA VAL A 469 -21.54 -10.30 4.42
C VAL A 469 -22.55 -10.76 3.38
N ASP A 470 -22.68 -12.07 3.15
CA ASP A 470 -23.90 -12.62 2.58
C ASP A 470 -25.02 -12.46 3.60
N ASP A 471 -26.21 -12.11 3.13
CA ASP A 471 -27.43 -11.68 3.84
C ASP A 471 -27.93 -12.55 5.00
N GLU A 472 -27.16 -12.69 6.08
CA GLU A 472 -27.70 -12.94 7.42
C GLU A 472 -27.16 -11.89 8.38
N ALA A 473 -27.95 -10.82 8.55
CA ALA A 473 -27.69 -9.74 9.46
C ALA A 473 -27.68 -10.24 10.92
N GLU A 474 -26.50 -10.47 11.49
CA GLU A 474 -26.28 -10.01 12.85
C GLU A 474 -26.11 -8.49 12.81
N GLU A 475 -26.90 -7.77 13.61
CA GLU A 475 -26.90 -6.30 13.67
C GLU A 475 -25.51 -5.79 14.05
N PHE A 476 -24.73 -5.43 13.03
CA PHE A 476 -23.52 -4.64 13.14
C PHE A 476 -23.88 -3.28 13.72
N VAL A 477 -23.44 -3.02 14.95
CA VAL A 477 -23.60 -1.73 15.63
C VAL A 477 -22.40 -0.83 15.30
N PRO A 478 -22.58 0.26 14.52
CA PRO A 478 -21.49 1.18 14.20
C PRO A 478 -20.89 1.84 15.45
N SER A 479 -19.57 1.99 15.48
CA SER A 479 -18.84 2.65 16.59
C SER A 479 -18.91 4.18 16.56
N SER A 480 -19.34 4.78 15.44
CA SER A 480 -19.46 6.24 15.27
C SER A 480 -20.58 6.62 14.28
N PHE A 481 -21.16 7.81 14.46
CA PHE A 481 -22.09 8.40 13.50
C PHE A 481 -21.33 8.81 12.24
N GLN A 482 -21.78 8.36 11.06
CA GLN A 482 -21.14 8.68 9.78
C GLN A 482 -22.18 9.08 8.74
N LEU A 483 -21.84 10.03 7.88
CA LEU A 483 -22.60 10.37 6.68
C LEU A 483 -21.69 10.13 5.48
N LEU A 484 -22.08 9.20 4.61
CA LEU A 484 -21.28 8.79 3.46
C LEU A 484 -21.50 9.75 2.28
N GLN A 485 -20.55 9.74 1.35
CA GLN A 485 -20.73 10.44 0.08
C GLN A 485 -21.86 9.78 -0.70
N ASN A 486 -22.75 10.58 -1.29
CA ASN A 486 -23.81 10.04 -2.14
C ASN A 486 -23.18 9.37 -3.38
N TYR A 487 -23.76 8.26 -3.85
CA TYR A 487 -23.27 7.55 -5.04
C TYR A 487 -24.44 7.21 -5.99
N PRO A 488 -24.32 7.53 -7.30
CA PRO A 488 -23.22 8.26 -7.93
C PRO A 488 -23.11 9.73 -7.46
N ASN A 489 -21.96 10.38 -7.64
CA ASN A 489 -21.78 11.83 -7.49
C ASN A 489 -20.62 12.32 -8.40
N PRO A 490 -20.88 13.10 -9.47
CA PRO A 490 -22.16 13.71 -9.83
C PRO A 490 -23.24 12.68 -10.18
N PHE A 491 -24.51 13.05 -10.04
CA PHE A 491 -25.64 12.14 -10.26
C PHE A 491 -26.68 12.69 -11.23
N ASN A 492 -27.45 11.80 -11.86
CA ASN A 492 -28.55 12.15 -12.77
C ASN A 492 -29.59 11.01 -12.91
N PRO A 493 -30.87 11.19 -12.54
CA PRO A 493 -31.39 12.14 -11.57
C PRO A 493 -31.40 11.56 -10.14
N THR A 494 -31.01 10.30 -9.95
CA THR A 494 -31.05 9.58 -8.67
C THR A 494 -29.67 9.32 -8.10
N THR A 495 -29.56 9.28 -6.78
CA THR A 495 -28.34 8.93 -6.03
C THR A 495 -28.72 8.26 -4.71
N ASN A 496 -27.86 7.41 -4.18
CA ASN A 496 -28.04 6.82 -2.86
C ASN A 496 -27.19 7.54 -1.83
N ILE A 497 -27.77 7.86 -0.67
CA ILE A 497 -27.09 8.47 0.46
C ILE A 497 -27.01 7.45 1.60
N GLY A 498 -25.79 6.94 1.82
CA GLY A 498 -25.50 6.06 2.95
C GLY A 498 -25.20 6.84 4.24
N PHE A 499 -25.63 6.33 5.38
CA PHE A 499 -25.27 6.86 6.71
C PHE A 499 -25.25 5.77 7.77
N ARG A 500 -24.48 5.98 8.84
CA ARG A 500 -24.35 5.08 9.98
C ARG A 500 -24.76 5.79 11.26
N ILE A 501 -25.56 5.09 12.06
CA ILE A 501 -26.02 5.53 13.36
C ILE A 501 -25.30 4.68 14.40
N ALA A 502 -24.56 5.31 15.29
CA ALA A 502 -23.95 4.61 16.44
C ALA A 502 -24.95 4.46 17.59
N ASN A 503 -24.56 3.73 18.63
CA ASN A 503 -25.32 3.70 19.88
C ASN A 503 -25.49 5.12 20.44
N PHE A 504 -26.70 5.41 20.92
CA PHE A 504 -26.98 6.65 21.63
C PHE A 504 -26.56 6.49 23.10
N PRO A 505 -26.11 7.57 23.79
CA PRO A 505 -25.65 7.47 25.18
C PRO A 505 -26.70 6.93 26.17
N GLU A 506 -28.00 7.04 25.84
CA GLU A 506 -29.12 6.60 26.68
C GLU A 506 -29.88 5.37 26.12
N GLY A 507 -29.42 4.72 25.05
CA GLY A 507 -30.10 3.55 24.49
C GLY A 507 -29.61 3.05 23.12
N THR A 508 -30.30 2.06 22.57
CA THR A 508 -29.98 1.44 21.26
C THR A 508 -30.63 2.14 20.06
N SER A 509 -31.41 3.21 20.28
CA SER A 509 -32.06 4.02 19.24
C SER A 509 -32.19 5.49 19.65
N GLY A 510 -32.36 6.37 18.67
CA GLY A 510 -32.54 7.81 18.90
C GLY A 510 -33.03 8.54 17.65
N PHE A 511 -33.44 9.80 17.83
CA PHE A 511 -34.05 10.59 16.76
C PHE A 511 -33.00 11.05 15.74
N VAL A 512 -33.25 10.78 14.45
CA VAL A 512 -32.38 11.12 13.34
C VAL A 512 -33.17 11.80 12.22
N SER A 513 -32.60 12.86 11.66
CA SER A 513 -33.10 13.52 10.46
C SER A 513 -32.02 13.58 9.38
N LEU A 514 -32.39 13.27 8.14
CA LEU A 514 -31.56 13.44 6.96
C LEU A 514 -32.31 14.32 5.98
N LYS A 515 -31.76 15.50 5.68
CA LYS A 515 -32.43 16.54 4.88
C LYS A 515 -31.51 17.07 3.79
N VAL A 516 -32.09 17.45 2.67
CA VAL A 516 -31.41 18.05 1.51
C VAL A 516 -31.69 19.55 1.49
N TYR A 517 -30.66 20.34 1.17
CA TYR A 517 -30.67 21.79 1.11
C TYR A 517 -30.06 22.29 -0.21
N ASP A 518 -30.53 23.44 -0.68
CA ASP A 518 -29.86 24.15 -1.75
C ASP A 518 -28.70 25.03 -1.23
N ILE A 519 -28.00 25.71 -2.15
CA ILE A 519 -26.87 26.58 -1.83
C ILE A 519 -27.25 27.80 -0.94
N LEU A 520 -28.53 28.15 -0.87
CA LEU A 520 -29.03 29.22 0.00
C LEU A 520 -29.44 28.69 1.38
N GLY A 521 -29.25 27.40 1.64
CA GLY A 521 -29.65 26.75 2.89
C GLY A 521 -31.15 26.51 3.01
N ARG A 522 -31.91 26.61 1.92
CA ARG A 522 -33.35 26.26 1.93
C ARG A 522 -33.48 24.76 1.91
N GLU A 523 -34.28 24.20 2.82
CA GLU A 523 -34.63 22.78 2.80
C GLU A 523 -35.44 22.46 1.55
N ILE A 524 -34.97 21.49 0.77
CA ILE A 524 -35.56 21.05 -0.50
C ILE A 524 -36.27 19.70 -0.33
N ALA A 525 -35.72 18.81 0.50
CA ALA A 525 -36.32 17.51 0.78
C ALA A 525 -35.96 17.03 2.19
N THR A 526 -36.85 16.24 2.80
CA THR A 526 -36.56 15.45 4.00
C THR A 526 -36.58 13.98 3.60
N LEU A 527 -35.45 13.29 3.74
CA LEU A 527 -35.28 11.89 3.35
C LEU A 527 -35.51 10.94 4.54
N VAL A 528 -35.11 11.37 5.74
CA VAL A 528 -35.32 10.63 6.99
C VAL A 528 -35.72 11.64 8.07
N ASN A 529 -36.70 11.28 8.91
CA ASN A 529 -37.10 12.10 10.06
C ASN A 529 -37.83 11.23 11.08
N GLY A 530 -37.11 10.59 12.00
CA GLY A 530 -37.69 9.71 13.00
C GLY A 530 -36.66 8.97 13.85
N GLU A 531 -37.14 8.16 14.79
CA GLU A 531 -36.27 7.29 15.59
C GLU A 531 -35.69 6.16 14.74
N LYS A 532 -34.38 5.92 14.90
CA LYS A 532 -33.65 4.86 14.24
C LYS A 532 -32.75 4.16 15.26
N PRO A 533 -32.67 2.81 15.25
CA PRO A 533 -31.66 2.10 16.02
C PRO A 533 -30.25 2.38 15.49
N ALA A 534 -29.24 1.98 16.26
CA ALA A 534 -27.88 1.93 15.75
C ALA A 534 -27.81 0.94 14.57
N GLY A 535 -27.11 1.32 13.50
CA GLY A 535 -27.07 0.54 12.28
C GLY A 535 -26.60 1.33 11.07
N SER A 536 -26.45 0.64 9.94
CA SER A 536 -26.17 1.26 8.64
C SER A 536 -27.45 1.39 7.83
N TYR A 537 -27.61 2.53 7.16
CA TYR A 537 -28.79 2.85 6.38
C TYR A 537 -28.39 3.45 5.05
N GLU A 538 -29.22 3.23 4.04
CA GLU A 538 -29.12 3.87 2.74
C GLU A 538 -30.50 4.41 2.35
N VAL A 539 -30.53 5.59 1.75
CA VAL A 539 -31.75 6.17 1.21
C VAL A 539 -31.51 6.69 -0.20
N GLU A 540 -32.37 6.32 -1.13
CA GLU A 540 -32.38 6.87 -2.48
C GLU A 540 -32.94 8.30 -2.46
N PHE A 541 -32.29 9.19 -3.20
CA PHE A 541 -32.74 10.55 -3.44
C PHE A 541 -32.98 10.77 -4.94
N ASP A 542 -34.23 10.99 -5.32
CA ASP A 542 -34.65 11.40 -6.66
C ASP A 542 -34.71 12.93 -6.77
N ALA A 543 -33.83 13.48 -7.61
CA ALA A 543 -33.73 14.91 -7.88
C ALA A 543 -34.25 15.30 -9.27
N SER A 544 -35.10 14.48 -9.89
CA SER A 544 -35.70 14.72 -11.22
C SER A 544 -36.37 16.10 -11.33
N ALA A 545 -36.99 16.58 -10.25
CA ALA A 545 -37.65 17.88 -10.14
C ALA A 545 -36.71 19.07 -9.87
N LEU A 546 -35.41 18.83 -9.67
CA LEU A 546 -34.42 19.86 -9.32
C LEU A 546 -33.60 20.33 -10.54
N SER A 547 -32.92 21.47 -10.41
CA SER A 547 -32.04 22.03 -11.46
C SER A 547 -30.64 21.47 -11.31
N SER A 548 -29.85 21.36 -12.38
CA SER A 548 -28.42 21.05 -12.24
C SER A 548 -27.75 22.06 -11.31
N GLY A 549 -26.89 21.59 -10.41
CA GLY A 549 -26.28 22.45 -9.41
C GLY A 549 -25.79 21.70 -8.17
N ILE A 550 -25.24 22.47 -7.24
CA ILE A 550 -24.73 21.97 -5.96
C ILE A 550 -25.86 21.96 -4.94
N TYR A 551 -26.01 20.82 -4.28
CA TYR A 551 -26.89 20.62 -3.14
C TYR A 551 -26.09 20.10 -1.95
N PHE A 552 -26.65 20.25 -0.76
CA PHE A 552 -26.08 19.72 0.46
C PHE A 552 -27.08 18.78 1.11
N TYR A 553 -26.61 17.73 1.75
CA TYR A 553 -27.44 16.89 2.58
C TYR A 553 -26.82 16.77 3.97
N LYS A 554 -27.69 16.82 4.98
CA LYS A 554 -27.31 16.92 6.39
C LYS A 554 -27.99 15.84 7.19
N LEU A 555 -27.19 15.03 7.86
CA LEU A 555 -27.62 14.08 8.90
C LEU A 555 -27.52 14.77 10.25
N GLN A 556 -28.61 14.81 11.00
CA GLN A 556 -28.69 15.48 12.28
C GLN A 556 -29.39 14.59 13.32
N THR A 557 -28.76 14.48 14.48
CA THR A 557 -29.31 13.91 15.72
C THR A 557 -29.30 14.97 16.82
N GLU A 558 -29.65 14.61 18.05
CA GLU A 558 -29.53 15.55 19.18
C GLU A 558 -28.08 15.98 19.44
N GLN A 559 -27.10 15.12 19.16
CA GLN A 559 -25.69 15.32 19.51
C GLN A 559 -24.77 15.55 18.31
N TYR A 560 -25.18 15.15 17.10
CA TYR A 560 -24.33 15.16 15.91
C TYR A 560 -25.02 15.86 14.73
N SER A 561 -24.21 16.53 13.91
CA SER A 561 -24.64 17.23 12.71
C SER A 561 -23.57 17.09 11.64
N LEU A 562 -23.77 16.19 10.68
CA LEU A 562 -22.85 15.91 9.58
C LEU A 562 -23.44 16.42 8.27
N THR A 563 -22.65 17.08 7.43
CA THR A 563 -23.10 17.62 6.13
C THR A 563 -22.15 17.22 5.03
N LYS A 564 -22.69 16.87 3.86
CA LYS A 564 -21.92 16.61 2.63
C LYS A 564 -22.55 17.32 1.43
N LYS A 565 -21.73 17.58 0.41
CA LYS A 565 -22.12 18.21 -0.84
C LYS A 565 -22.39 17.15 -1.91
N MET A 566 -23.35 17.40 -2.80
CA MET A 566 -23.64 16.57 -3.98
C MET A 566 -23.86 17.47 -5.21
N LEU A 567 -23.51 16.96 -6.39
CA LEU A 567 -23.60 17.65 -7.66
C LEU A 567 -24.60 16.94 -8.57
N LEU A 568 -25.74 17.60 -8.83
CA LEU A 568 -26.71 17.14 -9.82
C LEU A 568 -26.30 17.66 -11.20
N LEU A 569 -26.13 16.76 -12.16
CA LEU A 569 -25.93 17.08 -13.58
C LEU A 569 -27.17 16.63 -14.35
N LYS A 570 -27.68 17.46 -15.27
CA LYS A 570 -28.77 17.06 -16.17
C LYS A 570 -28.27 16.95 -17.59
#